data_AF-A0A3A1XKG3-F1
#
_entry.id   AF-A0A3A1XKG3-F1
#
_cell.length_a   1.000
_cell.length_b   1.000
_cell.length_c   1.000
_cell.angle_alpha   90.00
_cell.angle_beta   90.00
_cell.angle_gamma   90.00
#
_symmetry.space_group_name_H-M   'P 1'
#
loop_
_entity.id
_entity.type
_entity.pdbx_description
1 polymer ?
#
loop_
_entity_poly.entity_id
_entity_poly.type
_entity_poly.pdbx_seq_one_letter_code
_entity_poly.pdbx_strand_id
1 'polypeptide(L)'
;MHIRPGSMYPLGANYDGAGVNFALFSEVAKRVELCLFDEHDNETRIDMTEQNSYVWHNYVSGIQPGQRYGYRVHGPYDPSHGLWCNPHKLLLDPYAKAIEGNIDGDESLFSYWFDNPDDISAMNTLDSADHTMKAAVINPYFDWG
;
A
#
# COMPACT_ATOMS: atom_id res chain seq x y z
N MET A 1 18.59 2.63 -5.25
CA MET A 1 17.61 1.61 -4.84
C MET A 1 17.58 0.53 -5.91
N HIS A 2 17.72 -0.75 -5.55
CA HIS A 2 17.71 -1.86 -6.52
C HIS A 2 16.55 -2.80 -6.18
N ILE A 3 15.68 -3.04 -7.16
CA ILE A 3 14.48 -3.87 -7.04
C ILE A 3 14.80 -5.28 -7.54
N ARG A 4 14.37 -6.28 -6.80
CA ARG A 4 14.50 -7.71 -7.13
C ARG A 4 13.13 -8.39 -7.02
N PRO A 5 12.94 -9.58 -7.61
CA PRO A 5 11.67 -10.30 -7.55
C PRO A 5 11.12 -10.48 -6.12
N GLY A 6 11.99 -10.75 -5.15
CA GLY A 6 11.56 -11.03 -3.77
C GLY A 6 10.86 -12.38 -3.63
N SER A 7 9.97 -12.50 -2.66
CA SER A 7 9.25 -13.72 -2.30
C SER A 7 7.80 -13.41 -1.96
N MET A 8 6.89 -14.29 -2.39
CA MET A 8 5.47 -14.24 -2.02
C MET A 8 5.20 -14.47 -0.51
N TYR A 9 6.18 -15.01 0.23
CA TYR A 9 6.07 -15.20 1.68
C TYR A 9 7.32 -14.73 2.42
N PRO A 10 7.18 -14.27 3.68
CA PRO A 10 5.91 -14.02 4.37
C PRO A 10 5.19 -12.77 3.83
N LEU A 11 3.87 -12.69 4.07
CA LEU A 11 3.06 -11.53 3.70
C LEU A 11 3.46 -10.28 4.51
N GLY A 12 3.19 -9.11 3.93
CA GLY A 12 3.57 -7.80 4.45
C GLY A 12 5.02 -7.42 4.20
N ALA A 13 5.47 -6.37 4.88
CA ALA A 13 6.86 -5.92 4.84
C ALA A 13 7.75 -6.66 5.85
N ASN A 14 8.83 -7.26 5.35
CA ASN A 14 9.77 -8.05 6.15
C ASN A 14 11.21 -7.61 5.89
N TYR A 15 11.82 -7.01 6.92
CA TYR A 15 13.22 -6.57 6.91
C TYR A 15 14.16 -7.73 7.22
N ASP A 16 15.24 -7.88 6.44
CA ASP A 16 16.21 -8.98 6.56
C ASP A 16 17.63 -8.52 6.94
N GLY A 17 17.84 -7.22 7.19
CA GLY A 17 19.16 -6.65 7.46
C GLY A 17 19.81 -5.94 6.26
N ALA A 18 19.41 -6.27 5.03
CA ALA A 18 19.94 -5.67 3.80
C ALA A 18 18.88 -4.90 3.00
N GLY A 19 17.60 -5.20 3.23
CA GLY A 19 16.47 -4.56 2.58
C GLY A 19 15.15 -5.13 3.09
N VAL A 20 14.09 -4.90 2.33
CA VAL A 20 12.73 -5.30 2.71
C VAL A 20 12.09 -6.08 1.58
N ASN A 21 11.55 -7.25 1.92
CA ASN A 21 10.62 -7.98 1.08
C ASN A 21 9.19 -7.48 1.36
N PHE A 22 8.50 -7.03 0.32
CA PHE A 22 7.09 -6.63 0.36
C PHE A 22 6.25 -7.67 -0.36
N ALA A 23 5.19 -8.14 0.29
CA ALA A 23 4.25 -9.10 -0.31
C ALA A 23 2.80 -8.76 0.06
N LEU A 24 1.94 -8.57 -0.95
CA LEU A 24 0.54 -8.18 -0.80
C LEU A 24 -0.36 -9.15 -1.57
N PHE A 25 -1.34 -9.74 -0.90
CA PHE A 25 -2.37 -10.52 -1.56
C PHE A 25 -3.43 -9.63 -2.22
N SER A 26 -3.70 -9.85 -3.51
CA SER A 26 -4.88 -9.31 -4.18
C SER A 26 -5.21 -10.13 -5.44
N GLU A 27 -6.38 -10.77 -5.43
CA GLU A 27 -6.92 -11.53 -6.57
C GLU A 27 -7.50 -10.63 -7.66
N VAL A 28 -8.03 -9.46 -7.29
CA VAL A 28 -8.76 -8.56 -8.21
C VAL A 28 -7.86 -7.51 -8.87
N ALA A 29 -6.68 -7.25 -8.29
CA ALA A 29 -5.75 -6.25 -8.80
C ALA A 29 -5.26 -6.61 -10.21
N LYS A 30 -5.14 -5.61 -11.06
CA LYS A 30 -4.45 -5.69 -12.37
C LYS A 30 -3.03 -5.13 -12.32
N ARG A 31 -2.74 -4.27 -11.34
CA ARG A 31 -1.42 -3.69 -11.05
C ARG A 31 -1.41 -3.21 -9.60
N VAL A 32 -0.28 -3.38 -8.93
CA VAL A 32 -0.08 -2.87 -7.57
C VAL A 32 1.17 -1.99 -7.57
N GLU A 33 1.05 -0.81 -7.00
CA GLU A 33 2.17 0.10 -6.75
C GLU A 33 2.49 0.10 -5.26
N LEU A 34 3.72 -0.25 -4.90
CA LEU A 34 4.31 0.01 -3.58
C LEU A 34 4.66 1.49 -3.51
N CYS A 35 4.12 2.20 -2.53
CA CYS A 35 4.32 3.63 -2.35
C CYS A 35 5.23 3.83 -1.13
N LEU A 36 6.43 4.38 -1.32
CA LEU A 36 7.40 4.69 -0.27
C LEU A 36 7.40 6.19 0.00
N PHE A 37 7.47 6.59 1.26
CA PHE A 37 7.47 8.00 1.67
C PHE A 37 8.79 8.37 2.35
N ASP A 38 9.40 9.48 1.94
CA ASP A 38 10.60 10.02 2.58
C ASP A 38 10.26 10.85 3.83
N GLU A 39 11.23 11.51 4.47
CA GLU A 39 10.99 12.32 5.69
C GLU A 39 10.13 13.59 5.44
N HIS A 40 10.02 14.03 4.19
CA HIS A 40 9.21 15.18 3.78
C HIS A 40 7.84 14.78 3.25
N ASP A 41 7.48 13.50 3.39
CA ASP A 41 6.24 12.90 2.89
C ASP A 41 6.13 12.86 1.36
N ASN A 42 7.26 12.97 0.63
CA ASN A 42 7.25 12.79 -0.82
C ASN A 42 7.07 11.31 -1.16
N GLU A 43 6.11 11.03 -2.05
CA GLU A 43 5.79 9.68 -2.50
C GLU A 43 6.68 9.23 -3.67
N THR A 44 7.31 8.06 -3.52
CA THR A 44 7.95 7.31 -4.62
C THR A 44 7.16 6.03 -4.86
N ARG A 45 6.63 5.87 -6.08
CA ARG A 45 5.83 4.69 -6.47
C ARG A 45 6.68 3.68 -7.22
N ILE A 46 6.56 2.41 -6.84
CA ILE A 46 7.29 1.28 -7.41
C ILE A 46 6.28 0.22 -7.83
N ASP A 47 6.29 -0.16 -9.11
CA ASP A 47 5.47 -1.27 -9.59
C ASP A 47 5.89 -2.60 -8.97
N MET A 48 4.92 -3.34 -8.43
CA MET A 48 5.10 -4.74 -8.05
C MET A 48 5.06 -5.61 -9.30
N THR A 49 6.22 -6.11 -9.73
CA THR A 49 6.37 -6.77 -11.04
C THR A 49 6.12 -8.28 -10.98
N GLU A 50 6.27 -8.88 -9.81
CA GLU A 50 6.07 -10.31 -9.63
C GLU A 50 4.71 -10.61 -9.01
N GLN A 51 4.06 -11.66 -9.51
CA GLN A 51 2.81 -12.17 -8.97
C GLN A 51 2.78 -13.69 -8.98
N ASN A 52 2.66 -14.32 -7.81
CA ASN A 52 2.47 -15.75 -7.67
C ASN A 52 1.26 -16.03 -6.78
N SER A 53 0.32 -16.86 -7.24
CA SER A 53 -0.90 -17.22 -6.48
C SER A 53 -1.65 -16.00 -5.92
N TYR A 54 -1.81 -14.96 -6.74
CA TYR A 54 -2.43 -13.67 -6.39
C TYR A 54 -1.68 -12.84 -5.33
N VAL A 55 -0.45 -13.23 -4.97
CA VAL A 55 0.43 -12.44 -4.12
C VAL A 55 1.37 -11.65 -5.01
N TRP A 56 1.28 -10.33 -4.93
CA TRP A 56 2.17 -9.36 -5.54
C TRP A 56 3.38 -9.20 -4.64
N HIS A 57 4.60 -9.27 -5.17
CA HIS A 57 5.79 -9.11 -4.35
C HIS A 57 6.94 -8.42 -5.08
N ASN A 58 7.78 -7.78 -4.28
CA ASN A 58 9.06 -7.19 -4.67
C ASN A 58 10.00 -7.19 -3.47
N TYR A 59 11.29 -7.27 -3.72
CA TYR A 59 12.32 -6.98 -2.74
C TYR A 59 13.02 -5.66 -3.08
N VAL A 60 13.10 -4.76 -2.11
CA VAL A 60 13.74 -3.45 -2.26
C VAL A 60 14.97 -3.37 -1.36
N SER A 61 16.14 -3.26 -1.99
CA SER A 61 17.43 -3.22 -1.28
C SER A 61 17.70 -1.84 -0.68
N GLY A 62 18.29 -1.81 0.52
CA GLY A 62 18.67 -0.57 1.22
C GLY A 62 17.57 0.09 2.03
N ILE A 63 16.33 -0.42 1.99
CA ILE A 63 15.26 0.01 2.89
C ILE A 63 15.57 -0.43 4.32
N GLN A 64 15.36 0.47 5.27
CA GLN A 64 15.61 0.25 6.70
C GLN A 64 14.28 0.26 7.49
N PRO A 65 14.26 -0.33 8.70
CA PRO A 65 13.17 -0.13 9.64
C PRO A 65 12.86 1.35 9.87
N GLY A 66 11.58 1.70 10.00
CA GLY A 66 11.08 3.07 10.03
C GLY A 66 10.63 3.60 8.66
N GLN A 67 10.95 2.91 7.55
CA GLN A 67 10.43 3.30 6.23
C GLN A 67 8.90 3.29 6.22
N ARG A 68 8.32 4.44 5.90
CA ARG A 68 6.87 4.63 5.73
C ARG A 68 6.45 4.18 4.34
N TYR A 69 5.35 3.43 4.25
CA TYR A 69 4.86 2.89 3.00
C TYR A 69 3.35 2.67 2.97
N GLY A 70 2.81 2.45 1.77
CA GLY A 70 1.44 2.01 1.51
C GLY A 70 1.33 1.40 0.12
N TYR A 71 0.11 1.12 -0.33
CA TYR A 71 -0.17 0.53 -1.63
C TYR A 71 -1.20 1.32 -2.42
N ARG A 72 -1.06 1.37 -3.74
CA ARG A 72 -2.13 1.76 -4.66
C ARG A 72 -2.47 0.57 -5.53
N VAL A 73 -3.75 0.19 -5.52
CA VAL A 73 -4.24 -1.01 -6.20
C VAL A 73 -5.08 -0.59 -7.40
N HIS A 74 -4.60 -0.93 -8.59
CA HIS A 74 -5.29 -0.72 -9.85
C HIS A 74 -6.10 -1.97 -10.18
N GLY A 75 -7.30 -1.78 -10.72
CA GLY A 75 -8.19 -2.88 -11.05
C GLY A 75 -9.54 -2.37 -11.55
N PRO A 76 -10.54 -3.25 -11.67
CA PRO A 76 -11.88 -2.83 -12.05
C PRO A 76 -12.54 -1.97 -10.95
N TYR A 77 -13.16 -0.88 -11.39
CA TYR A 77 -14.11 -0.11 -10.60
C TYR A 77 -15.50 -0.36 -11.17
N ASP A 78 -16.23 -1.28 -10.55
CA ASP A 78 -17.62 -1.61 -10.85
C ASP A 78 -18.35 -1.95 -9.54
N PRO A 79 -18.80 -0.92 -8.80
CA PRO A 79 -19.45 -1.08 -7.51
C PRO A 79 -20.69 -1.97 -7.55
N SER A 80 -21.39 -2.03 -8.69
CA SER A 80 -22.59 -2.86 -8.86
C SER A 80 -22.28 -4.36 -8.78
N HIS A 81 -21.03 -4.74 -9.05
CA HIS A 81 -20.51 -6.11 -8.91
C HIS A 81 -19.54 -6.25 -7.72
N GLY A 82 -19.47 -5.27 -6.83
CA GLY A 82 -18.59 -5.30 -5.65
C GLY A 82 -17.12 -5.04 -5.94
N LEU A 83 -16.78 -4.48 -7.11
CA LEU A 83 -15.41 -4.18 -7.53
C LEU A 83 -15.10 -2.71 -7.24
N TRP A 84 -14.16 -2.44 -6.34
CA TRP A 84 -13.91 -1.10 -5.79
C TRP A 84 -12.45 -0.63 -5.92
N CYS A 85 -11.69 -1.16 -6.90
CA CYS A 85 -10.30 -0.74 -7.05
C CYS A 85 -10.23 0.75 -7.41
N ASN A 86 -9.59 1.53 -6.53
CA ASN A 86 -9.37 2.95 -6.74
C ASN A 86 -7.91 3.30 -6.39
N PRO A 87 -7.02 3.48 -7.38
CA PRO A 87 -5.61 3.76 -7.13
C PRO A 87 -5.35 5.17 -6.57
N HIS A 88 -6.35 6.06 -6.56
CA HIS A 88 -6.23 7.38 -5.94
C HIS A 88 -6.22 7.29 -4.40
N LYS A 89 -6.68 6.17 -3.84
CA LYS A 89 -6.68 5.92 -2.40
C LYS A 89 -5.41 5.18 -2.01
N LEU A 90 -4.62 5.78 -1.13
CA LEU A 90 -3.47 5.13 -0.52
C LEU A 90 -3.97 4.13 0.51
N LEU A 91 -3.67 2.85 0.29
CA LEU A 91 -4.10 1.74 1.12
C LEU A 91 -3.00 1.35 2.11
N LEU A 92 -3.42 1.04 3.34
CA LEU A 92 -2.55 0.40 4.32
C LEU A 92 -2.28 -1.05 3.93
N ASP A 93 -1.09 -1.53 4.28
CA ASP A 93 -0.78 -2.95 4.22
C ASP A 93 -1.62 -3.70 5.27
N PRO A 94 -2.47 -4.67 4.88
CA PRO A 94 -3.26 -5.46 5.83
C PRO A 94 -2.39 -6.30 6.77
N TYR A 95 -1.11 -6.49 6.45
CA TYR A 95 -0.11 -7.18 7.27
C TYR A 95 0.88 -6.22 7.96
N ALA A 96 0.58 -4.91 7.99
CA ALA A 96 1.39 -3.92 8.68
C ALA A 96 1.56 -4.28 10.16
N LYS A 97 2.80 -4.24 10.65
CA LYS A 97 3.13 -4.49 12.06
C LYS A 97 3.25 -3.20 12.88
N ALA A 98 3.33 -2.05 12.20
CA ALA A 98 3.27 -0.72 12.76
C ALA A 98 2.58 0.22 11.76
N ILE A 99 1.84 1.19 12.29
CA ILE A 99 1.11 2.20 11.53
C ILE A 99 1.42 3.57 12.15
N GLU A 100 1.59 4.58 11.31
CA GLU A 100 1.91 5.95 11.69
C GLU A 100 0.89 6.93 11.10
N GLY A 101 0.59 7.99 11.85
CA GLY A 101 -0.32 9.06 11.46
C GLY A 101 -1.74 8.86 11.99
N ASN A 102 -2.65 9.73 11.54
CA ASN A 102 -4.08 9.66 11.81
C ASN A 102 -4.85 10.00 10.54
N ILE A 103 -6.12 9.62 10.50
CA ILE A 103 -7.07 10.09 9.48
C ILE A 103 -7.75 11.38 9.96
N ASP A 104 -8.12 12.27 9.04
CA ASP A 104 -8.79 13.54 9.34
C ASP A 104 -10.22 13.64 8.80
N GLY A 105 -10.68 12.65 8.03
CA GLY A 105 -12.04 12.59 7.49
C GLY A 105 -12.23 13.36 6.18
N ASP A 106 -11.16 13.80 5.52
CA ASP A 106 -11.23 14.43 4.21
C ASP A 106 -11.95 13.56 3.16
N GLU A 107 -12.63 14.20 2.21
CA GLU A 107 -13.39 13.54 1.14
C GLU A 107 -12.50 12.61 0.30
N SER A 108 -11.21 12.92 0.17
CA SER A 108 -10.24 12.08 -0.52
C SER A 108 -10.10 10.68 0.08
N LEU A 109 -10.52 10.45 1.32
CA LEU A 109 -10.52 9.12 1.96
C LEU A 109 -11.62 8.19 1.44
N PHE A 110 -12.59 8.71 0.69
CA PHE A 110 -13.77 7.97 0.24
C PHE A 110 -13.74 7.69 -1.26
N SER A 111 -14.34 6.57 -1.67
CA SER A 111 -14.42 6.18 -3.08
C SER A 111 -15.48 6.94 -3.88
N TYR A 112 -16.38 7.66 -3.21
CA TYR A 112 -17.48 8.44 -3.78
C TYR A 112 -17.32 9.93 -3.45
N TRP A 113 -18.09 10.77 -4.13
CA TRP A 113 -18.14 12.22 -3.89
C TRP A 113 -19.21 12.58 -2.87
N PHE A 114 -18.91 13.48 -1.94
CA PHE A 114 -19.80 13.92 -0.86
C PHE A 114 -20.97 14.76 -1.37
N ASP A 115 -20.83 15.43 -2.50
CA ASP A 115 -21.91 16.17 -3.15
C ASP A 115 -23.02 15.26 -3.69
N ASN A 116 -22.68 14.00 -4.01
CA ASN A 116 -23.60 12.99 -4.52
C ASN A 116 -23.20 11.57 -4.04
N PRO A 117 -23.40 11.25 -2.75
CA PRO A 117 -22.92 9.99 -2.16
C PRO A 117 -23.66 8.75 -2.66
N ASP A 118 -24.86 8.93 -3.24
CA ASP A 118 -25.66 7.84 -3.81
C ASP A 118 -25.16 7.43 -5.21
N ASP A 119 -24.41 8.29 -5.91
CA ASP A 119 -23.77 7.94 -7.18
C ASP A 119 -22.43 7.25 -6.95
N ILE A 120 -22.51 5.98 -6.58
CA ILE A 120 -21.32 5.14 -6.40
C ILE A 120 -20.59 4.87 -7.73
N SER A 121 -21.22 5.12 -8.88
CA SER A 121 -20.60 4.88 -10.20
C SER A 121 -19.52 5.92 -10.53
N ALA A 122 -19.63 7.12 -9.97
CA ALA A 122 -18.63 8.16 -10.07
C ALA A 122 -17.48 7.91 -9.08
N MET A 123 -16.36 7.40 -9.59
CA MET A 123 -15.14 7.22 -8.79
C MET A 123 -14.58 8.57 -8.34
N ASN A 124 -14.36 8.74 -7.04
CA ASN A 124 -13.63 9.86 -6.48
C ASN A 124 -12.13 9.72 -6.76
N THR A 125 -11.56 10.71 -7.46
CA THR A 125 -10.18 10.71 -7.95
C THR A 125 -9.22 11.59 -7.13
N LEU A 126 -9.68 12.16 -6.02
CA LEU A 126 -8.81 12.89 -5.08
C LEU A 126 -7.78 11.94 -4.46
N ASP A 127 -6.54 12.40 -4.36
CA ASP A 127 -5.46 11.65 -3.72
C ASP A 127 -5.60 11.70 -2.21
N SER A 128 -5.56 10.54 -1.57
CA SER A 128 -5.80 10.39 -0.14
C SER A 128 -4.51 10.39 0.70
N ALA A 129 -3.33 10.48 0.08
CA ALA A 129 -2.04 10.24 0.75
C ALA A 129 -1.73 11.19 1.92
N ASP A 130 -2.20 12.44 1.83
CA ASP A 130 -1.98 13.48 2.85
C ASP A 130 -2.98 13.40 4.02
N HIS A 131 -4.06 12.65 3.83
CA HIS A 131 -5.20 12.56 4.75
C HIS A 131 -5.30 11.22 5.47
N THR A 132 -4.41 10.27 5.15
CA THR A 132 -4.45 8.90 5.67
C THR A 132 -3.19 8.50 6.43
N MET A 133 -3.26 7.34 7.10
CA MET A 133 -2.15 6.72 7.79
C MET A 133 -1.21 5.99 6.82
N LYS A 134 0.05 5.79 7.23
CA LYS A 134 1.06 5.04 6.48
C LYS A 134 1.52 3.84 7.31
N ALA A 135 1.77 2.70 6.68
CA ALA A 135 2.39 1.56 7.34
C ALA A 135 3.88 1.85 7.55
N ALA A 136 4.48 1.26 8.59
CA ALA A 136 5.91 1.42 8.87
C ALA A 136 6.60 0.05 8.95
N VAL A 137 7.74 -0.07 8.25
CA VAL A 137 8.60 -1.25 8.33
C VAL A 137 9.17 -1.35 9.75
N ILE A 138 9.06 -2.52 10.39
CA ILE A 138 9.65 -2.74 11.72
C ILE A 138 10.93 -3.59 11.65
N ASN A 139 11.77 -3.46 12.68
CA ASN A 139 12.76 -4.48 13.00
C ASN A 139 12.10 -5.50 13.93
N PRO A 140 11.98 -6.79 13.53
CA PRO A 140 11.38 -7.81 14.40
C PRO A 140 12.29 -8.22 15.57
N TYR A 141 13.58 -7.85 15.55
CA TYR A 141 14.51 -8.20 16.61
C TYR A 141 14.15 -7.49 17.93
N PHE A 142 14.05 -8.27 19.00
CA PHE A 142 13.89 -7.80 20.37
C PHE A 142 14.67 -8.75 21.28
N ASP A 143 15.48 -8.20 22.19
CA ASP A 143 16.19 -8.97 23.21
C ASP A 143 15.25 -9.26 24.39
N TRP A 144 14.92 -10.53 24.59
CA TRP A 144 13.97 -10.97 25.62
C TRP A 144 14.65 -11.28 26.97
N GLY A 145 15.98 -11.24 27.07
CA GLY A 145 16.75 -11.54 28.29
C GLY A 145 17.49 -12.87 28.27
#